data_AF-A0A496BP71-F1
#
_entry.id   AF-A0A496BP71-F1
#
_cell.length_a   1.000
_cell.length_b   1.000
_cell.length_c   1.000
_cell.angle_alpha   90.00
_cell.angle_beta   90.00
_cell.angle_gamma   90.00
#
_symmetry.space_group_name_H-M   'P 1'
#
loop_
_entity.id
_entity.type
_entity.pdbx_description
1 polymer ?
#
loop_
_entity_poly.entity_id
_entity_poly.type
_entity_poly.pdbx_seq_one_letter_code
_entity_poly.pdbx_strand_id
1 'polypeptide(L)'
;MGQSGKKLTLNSNQPKYGTKQLVSSEQAKEVRRRKITFSFSYFKQIPNFELGGCSQGWHVGLIERLGVLGNMTPQEVFEENKGSIALRCHPIDWSAKNIPVQRKELDWLPDEILDNEEEFPMMQFSISKSTGRIVGYFDRDPYIFHVVLLDPNHNIQPAKKTNYQIQPTTKGISQYDELLNKMERIKKIVANCPDKNCKLHAHITTIEELHENIVYIGLDGDFYSTYQGILQDHSLQEILEQGIWELMKDDGKII
;
A
#
# COMPACT_ATOMS: atom_id res chain seq x y z
N MET A 1 -39.17 26.69 25.03
CA MET A 1 -39.46 25.34 24.51
C MET A 1 -38.15 24.83 23.91
N GLY A 2 -37.58 23.75 24.45
CA GLY A 2 -36.26 23.27 24.01
C GLY A 2 -36.28 22.81 22.55
N GLN A 3 -35.29 23.20 21.76
CA GLN A 3 -35.13 22.72 20.38
C GLN A 3 -34.91 21.20 20.40
N SER A 4 -35.86 20.44 19.85
CA SER A 4 -35.84 18.98 19.78
C SER A 4 -35.03 18.51 18.57
N GLY A 5 -33.71 18.67 18.61
CA GLY A 5 -32.80 18.07 17.63
C GLY A 5 -32.23 16.74 18.15
N LYS A 6 -32.24 15.69 17.32
CA LYS A 6 -31.42 14.49 17.56
C LYS A 6 -29.95 14.97 17.65
N LYS A 7 -29.19 14.56 18.66
CA LYS A 7 -27.73 14.78 18.66
C LYS A 7 -27.07 13.70 17.82
N LEU A 8 -26.02 14.06 17.09
CA LEU A 8 -25.11 13.11 16.44
C LEU A 8 -24.37 12.33 17.54
N THR A 9 -25.02 11.31 18.08
CA THR A 9 -24.32 10.28 18.85
C THR A 9 -23.74 9.34 17.81
N LEU A 10 -22.46 9.52 17.46
CA LEU A 10 -21.69 8.47 16.80
C LEU A 10 -21.99 7.19 17.58
N ASN A 11 -22.65 6.23 16.94
CA ASN A 11 -23.13 4.99 17.56
C ASN A 11 -22.19 4.57 18.70
N SER A 12 -22.65 4.57 19.96
CA SER A 12 -21.89 3.95 21.06
C SER A 12 -21.67 2.45 20.79
N ASN A 13 -22.46 1.90 19.86
CA ASN A 13 -22.21 0.68 19.12
C ASN A 13 -21.26 0.92 17.94
N GLN A 14 -20.11 1.57 18.18
CA GLN A 14 -19.01 1.50 17.22
C GLN A 14 -18.80 0.02 16.89
N PRO A 15 -18.52 -0.37 15.64
CA PRO A 15 -17.80 -1.61 15.43
C PRO A 15 -16.45 -1.41 16.15
N LYS A 16 -16.40 -1.74 17.44
CA LYS A 16 -15.15 -2.12 18.09
C LYS A 16 -14.63 -3.20 17.15
N TYR A 17 -13.46 -3.02 16.55
CA TYR A 17 -12.78 -4.11 15.85
C TYR A 17 -12.93 -5.34 16.74
N GLY A 18 -13.79 -6.26 16.30
CA GLY A 18 -14.40 -7.19 17.23
C GLY A 18 -13.31 -8.08 17.75
N THR A 19 -13.07 -8.07 19.07
CA THR A 19 -12.35 -9.18 19.72
C THR A 19 -13.11 -10.50 19.59
N LYS A 20 -14.37 -10.44 19.12
CA LYS A 20 -15.12 -11.61 18.66
C LYS A 20 -14.45 -12.17 17.41
N GLN A 21 -13.88 -13.36 17.60
CA GLN A 21 -13.43 -14.24 16.55
C GLN A 21 -14.52 -14.33 15.46
N LEU A 22 -14.19 -13.97 14.22
CA LEU A 22 -15.11 -13.99 13.06
C LEU A 22 -15.60 -15.40 12.69
N VAL A 23 -15.04 -16.40 13.35
CA VAL A 23 -15.21 -17.82 13.09
C VAL A 23 -15.32 -18.56 14.43
N SER A 24 -16.03 -19.69 14.46
CA SER A 24 -16.13 -20.55 15.66
C SER A 24 -14.76 -21.07 16.10
N SER A 25 -14.65 -21.67 17.29
CA SER A 25 -13.37 -22.27 17.74
C SER A 25 -12.92 -23.43 16.84
N GLU A 26 -13.86 -24.18 16.27
CA GLU A 26 -13.62 -25.26 15.30
C GLU A 26 -13.21 -24.70 13.93
N GLN A 27 -13.91 -23.68 13.42
CA GLN A 27 -13.53 -22.99 12.19
C GLN A 27 -12.18 -22.27 12.36
N ALA A 28 -11.91 -21.71 13.54
CA ALA A 28 -10.62 -21.16 13.88
C ALA A 28 -9.53 -22.25 13.89
N LYS A 29 -9.84 -23.50 14.31
CA LYS A 29 -8.91 -24.64 14.23
C LYS A 29 -8.63 -25.09 12.79
N GLU A 30 -9.63 -25.02 11.92
CA GLU A 30 -9.49 -25.33 10.49
C GLU A 30 -8.75 -24.20 9.72
N VAL A 31 -9.06 -22.94 10.04
CA VAL A 31 -8.33 -21.72 9.63
C VAL A 31 -6.91 -21.67 10.25
N ARG A 32 -6.67 -22.38 11.36
CA ARG A 32 -5.37 -22.42 12.08
C ARG A 32 -4.33 -23.34 11.43
N ARG A 33 -4.59 -24.00 10.30
CA ARG A 33 -3.47 -24.31 9.39
C ARG A 33 -2.95 -22.95 8.92
N ARG A 34 -2.03 -22.38 9.69
CA ARG A 34 -1.48 -21.05 9.44
C ARG A 34 -0.85 -21.07 8.05
N LYS A 35 -1.54 -20.39 7.14
CA LYS A 35 -1.10 -20.19 5.77
C LYS A 35 -0.10 -19.04 5.71
N ILE A 36 0.62 -18.98 4.61
CA ILE A 36 1.57 -17.90 4.37
C ILE A 36 0.82 -16.57 4.23
N THR A 37 1.29 -15.57 4.95
CA THR A 37 0.86 -14.18 4.83
C THR A 37 1.96 -13.37 4.19
N PHE A 38 1.60 -12.47 3.27
CA PHE A 38 2.56 -11.62 2.59
C PHE A 38 2.59 -10.23 3.23
N SER A 39 3.74 -9.85 3.77
CA SER A 39 3.99 -8.49 4.24
C SER A 39 4.73 -7.69 3.17
N PHE A 40 4.29 -6.46 2.93
CA PHE A 40 4.97 -5.50 2.05
C PHE A 40 5.71 -4.41 2.84
N SER A 41 5.92 -4.60 4.15
CA SER A 41 6.57 -3.62 5.03
C SER A 41 7.98 -3.21 4.58
N TYR A 42 8.67 -4.12 3.87
CA TYR A 42 10.01 -3.91 3.34
C TYR A 42 10.05 -3.86 1.81
N PHE A 43 8.90 -3.79 1.15
CA PHE A 43 8.86 -3.74 -0.30
C PHE A 43 9.40 -2.41 -0.81
N LYS A 44 10.35 -2.47 -1.75
CA LYS A 44 10.93 -1.29 -2.39
C LYS A 44 11.17 -1.55 -3.88
N GLN A 45 10.87 -0.55 -4.71
CA GLN A 45 11.33 -0.53 -6.10
C GLN A 45 12.74 0.08 -6.13
N ILE A 46 13.70 -0.64 -6.70
CA ILE A 46 15.08 -0.19 -6.92
C ILE A 46 15.44 -0.42 -8.40
N PRO A 47 16.46 0.27 -8.95
CA PRO A 47 16.88 0.04 -10.33
C PRO A 47 17.07 -1.45 -10.65
N ASN A 48 16.58 -1.88 -11.83
CA ASN A 48 16.50 -3.27 -12.29
C ASN A 48 15.43 -4.15 -11.60
N PHE A 49 14.66 -3.63 -10.66
CA PHE A 49 13.57 -4.33 -9.94
C PHE A 49 12.29 -3.49 -9.86
N GLU A 50 12.04 -2.68 -10.89
CA GLU A 50 10.92 -1.76 -10.94
C GLU A 50 9.78 -2.28 -11.82
N LEU A 51 8.56 -1.79 -11.58
CA LEU A 51 7.33 -2.39 -12.10
C LEU A 51 6.64 -1.59 -13.21
N GLY A 52 7.11 -0.39 -13.53
CA GLY A 52 6.41 0.54 -14.43
C GLY A 52 6.29 0.06 -15.87
N GLY A 53 7.17 -0.85 -16.32
CA GLY A 53 7.09 -1.48 -17.63
C GLY A 53 6.30 -2.80 -17.66
N CYS A 54 5.74 -3.24 -16.53
CA CYS A 54 5.03 -4.51 -16.46
C CYS A 54 3.68 -4.44 -17.18
N SER A 55 3.30 -5.52 -17.86
CA SER A 55 1.99 -5.63 -18.48
C SER A 55 0.90 -5.89 -17.44
N GLN A 56 -0.35 -5.62 -17.79
CA GLN A 56 -1.50 -6.01 -16.95
C GLN A 56 -1.47 -7.50 -16.60
N GLY A 57 -1.13 -8.36 -17.57
CA GLY A 57 -1.02 -9.81 -17.34
C GLY A 57 0.06 -10.18 -16.32
N TRP A 58 1.16 -9.43 -16.26
CA TRP A 58 2.19 -9.63 -15.25
C TRP A 58 1.64 -9.35 -13.84
N HIS A 59 0.93 -8.22 -13.68
CA HIS A 59 0.33 -7.85 -12.39
C HIS A 59 -0.74 -8.85 -11.95
N VAL A 60 -1.61 -9.29 -12.85
CA VAL A 60 -2.61 -10.34 -12.56
C VAL A 60 -1.91 -11.61 -12.11
N GLY A 61 -0.88 -12.06 -12.84
CA GLY A 61 -0.12 -13.27 -12.49
C GLY A 61 0.57 -13.16 -11.12
N LEU A 62 1.06 -11.99 -10.75
CA LEU A 62 1.60 -11.74 -9.40
C LEU A 62 0.54 -11.95 -8.33
N ILE A 63 -0.64 -11.32 -8.47
CA ILE A 63 -1.71 -11.41 -7.47
C ILE A 63 -2.23 -12.85 -7.36
N GLU A 64 -2.44 -13.52 -8.50
CA GLU A 64 -2.83 -14.94 -8.52
C GLU A 64 -1.78 -15.82 -7.84
N ARG A 65 -0.49 -15.58 -8.09
CA ARG A 65 0.60 -16.33 -7.42
C ARG A 65 0.58 -16.11 -5.92
N LEU A 66 0.43 -14.87 -5.46
CA LEU A 66 0.32 -14.56 -4.03
C LEU A 66 -0.90 -15.26 -3.41
N GLY A 67 -2.03 -15.32 -4.13
CA GLY A 67 -3.22 -16.06 -3.70
C GLY A 67 -3.00 -17.58 -3.61
N VAL A 68 -2.27 -18.17 -4.56
CA VAL A 68 -1.88 -19.60 -4.52
C VAL A 68 -0.97 -19.86 -3.33
N LEU A 69 0.13 -19.11 -3.20
CA LEU A 69 1.10 -19.30 -2.12
C LEU A 69 0.48 -18.99 -0.74
N GLY A 70 -0.41 -18.00 -0.68
CA GLY A 70 -1.14 -17.63 0.54
C GLY A 70 -2.20 -18.65 0.95
N ASN A 71 -2.44 -19.69 0.13
CA ASN A 71 -3.21 -20.87 0.51
C ASN A 71 -2.35 -22.05 0.96
N MET A 72 -1.02 -21.94 0.84
CA MET A 72 -0.07 -22.94 1.29
C MET A 72 0.43 -22.61 2.70
N THR A 73 0.87 -23.64 3.40
CA THR A 73 1.64 -23.58 4.64
C THR A 73 3.13 -23.50 4.32
N PRO A 74 3.96 -23.02 5.26
CA PRO A 74 5.43 -23.05 5.10
C PRO A 74 5.94 -24.47 4.82
N GLN A 75 5.38 -25.48 5.50
CA GLN A 75 5.76 -26.88 5.28
C GLN A 75 5.52 -27.32 3.82
N GLU A 76 4.34 -27.02 3.27
CA GLU A 76 4.01 -27.34 1.88
C GLU A 76 4.99 -26.68 0.90
N VAL A 77 5.48 -25.47 1.22
CA VAL A 77 6.45 -24.74 0.40
C VAL A 77 7.86 -25.32 0.51
N PHE A 78 8.36 -25.56 1.73
CA PHE A 78 9.76 -25.90 1.99
C PHE A 78 10.08 -27.39 1.92
N GLU A 79 9.11 -28.24 2.25
CA GLU A 79 9.30 -29.69 2.33
C GLU A 79 8.60 -30.37 1.15
N GLU A 80 7.29 -30.21 1.04
CA GLU A 80 6.48 -30.98 0.08
C GLU A 80 6.73 -30.56 -1.36
N ASN A 81 6.97 -29.27 -1.60
CA ASN A 81 7.27 -28.71 -2.91
C ASN A 81 8.76 -28.36 -3.08
N LYS A 82 9.64 -28.92 -2.25
CA LYS A 82 11.09 -28.70 -2.37
C LYS A 82 11.58 -29.11 -3.76
N GLY A 83 12.23 -28.19 -4.47
CA GLY A 83 12.71 -28.44 -5.84
C GLY A 83 11.62 -28.41 -6.91
N SER A 84 10.39 -27.99 -6.58
CA SER A 84 9.31 -27.82 -7.55
C SER A 84 9.73 -26.83 -8.65
N ILE A 85 9.76 -27.31 -9.90
CA ILE A 85 10.05 -26.49 -11.08
C ILE A 85 8.97 -25.41 -11.30
N ALA A 86 7.75 -25.66 -10.79
CA ALA A 86 6.62 -24.75 -10.94
C ALA A 86 6.65 -23.60 -9.94
N LEU A 87 6.97 -23.87 -8.66
CA LEU A 87 7.10 -22.83 -7.64
C LEU A 87 8.46 -22.13 -7.67
N ARG A 88 9.52 -22.90 -7.97
CA ARG A 88 10.93 -22.52 -7.84
C ARG A 88 11.17 -21.73 -6.55
N CYS A 89 10.68 -22.27 -5.44
CA CYS A 89 10.97 -21.73 -4.13
C CYS A 89 12.35 -22.22 -3.71
N HIS A 90 13.33 -21.33 -3.70
CA HIS A 90 14.66 -21.63 -3.21
C HIS A 90 15.38 -20.36 -2.75
N PRO A 91 16.40 -20.50 -1.88
CA PRO A 91 17.31 -19.42 -1.56
C PRO A 91 17.96 -18.83 -2.83
N ILE A 92 18.24 -17.54 -2.81
CA ILE A 92 19.06 -16.88 -3.82
C ILE A 92 20.49 -17.35 -3.65
N ASP A 93 21.09 -17.85 -4.73
CA ASP A 93 22.54 -18.03 -4.81
C ASP A 93 23.15 -16.68 -5.20
N TRP A 94 23.67 -15.96 -4.20
CA TRP A 94 24.32 -14.66 -4.33
C TRP A 94 25.64 -14.71 -5.10
N SER A 95 26.23 -15.90 -5.28
CA SER A 95 27.44 -16.09 -6.10
C SER A 95 27.14 -16.16 -7.59
N ALA A 96 25.86 -16.18 -7.99
CA ALA A 96 25.47 -16.32 -9.38
C ALA A 96 25.92 -15.10 -10.22
N LYS A 97 26.12 -15.37 -11.52
CA LYS A 97 26.70 -14.39 -12.44
C LYS A 97 25.79 -13.17 -12.65
N ASN A 98 26.39 -11.98 -12.59
CA ASN A 98 25.80 -10.69 -12.95
C ASN A 98 24.60 -10.24 -12.09
N ILE A 99 24.45 -10.70 -10.85
CA ILE A 99 23.39 -10.18 -9.97
C ILE A 99 23.64 -8.67 -9.73
N PRO A 100 22.65 -7.78 -9.99
CA PRO A 100 22.84 -6.33 -9.98
C PRO A 100 22.72 -5.70 -8.59
N VAL A 101 22.42 -6.49 -7.55
CA VAL A 101 22.31 -6.06 -6.16
C VAL A 101 22.75 -7.22 -5.26
N GLN A 102 23.52 -6.94 -4.22
CA GLN A 102 23.90 -7.91 -3.20
C GLN A 102 23.03 -7.79 -1.95
N ARG A 103 22.98 -8.86 -1.15
CA ARG A 103 22.22 -8.90 0.10
C ARG A 103 22.47 -7.68 0.98
N LYS A 104 23.75 -7.32 1.20
CA LYS A 104 24.17 -6.18 2.04
C LYS A 104 23.74 -4.81 1.50
N GLU A 105 23.41 -4.71 0.22
CA GLU A 105 22.95 -3.46 -0.40
C GLU A 105 21.43 -3.23 -0.19
N LEU A 106 20.73 -4.18 0.43
CA LEU A 106 19.33 -4.05 0.83
C LEU A 106 19.21 -3.33 2.19
N ASP A 107 19.83 -2.15 2.29
CA ASP A 107 20.09 -1.38 3.52
C ASP A 107 18.86 -0.88 4.30
N TRP A 108 17.66 -1.07 3.75
CA TRP A 108 16.40 -0.77 4.44
C TRP A 108 15.84 -1.97 5.22
N LEU A 109 16.50 -3.13 5.13
CA LEU A 109 16.21 -4.30 5.96
C LEU A 109 16.96 -4.22 7.29
N PRO A 110 16.44 -4.83 8.37
CA PRO A 110 17.15 -4.88 9.64
C PRO A 110 18.48 -5.63 9.52
N ASP A 111 19.51 -5.16 10.23
CA ASP A 111 20.85 -5.75 10.23
C ASP A 111 20.82 -7.23 10.66
N GLU A 112 19.96 -7.60 11.61
CA GLU A 112 19.86 -9.00 12.07
C GLU A 112 19.39 -9.94 10.96
N ILE A 113 18.60 -9.41 10.01
CA ILE A 113 18.23 -10.14 8.81
C ILE A 113 19.43 -10.16 7.86
N LEU A 114 20.01 -9.00 7.53
CA LEU A 114 21.09 -8.90 6.55
C LEU A 114 22.35 -9.70 6.92
N ASP A 115 22.65 -9.82 8.20
CA ASP A 115 23.83 -10.49 8.75
C ASP A 115 23.66 -11.99 9.00
N ASN A 116 22.42 -12.50 8.96
CA ASN A 116 22.12 -13.90 9.26
C ASN A 116 21.41 -14.61 8.08
N GLU A 117 22.21 -15.02 7.09
CA GLU A 117 21.70 -15.76 5.93
C GLU A 117 21.25 -17.19 6.28
N GLU A 118 21.82 -17.79 7.33
CA GLU A 118 21.48 -19.14 7.76
C GLU A 118 20.06 -19.22 8.32
N GLU A 119 19.68 -18.28 9.19
CA GLU A 119 18.33 -18.22 9.75
C GLU A 119 17.32 -17.51 8.84
N PHE A 120 17.75 -16.47 8.12
CA PHE A 120 16.89 -15.67 7.25
C PHE A 120 17.36 -15.67 5.80
N PRO A 121 17.39 -16.84 5.11
CA PRO A 121 17.78 -16.88 3.72
C PRO A 121 16.82 -16.02 2.88
N MET A 122 17.38 -15.22 1.96
CA MET A 122 16.55 -14.53 0.98
C MET A 122 16.11 -15.54 -0.05
N MET A 123 14.80 -15.69 -0.17
CA MET A 123 14.13 -16.65 -1.02
C MET A 123 13.59 -15.95 -2.26
N GLN A 124 13.43 -16.74 -3.32
CA GLN A 124 12.65 -16.34 -4.48
C GLN A 124 11.48 -17.30 -4.70
N PHE A 125 10.37 -16.77 -5.19
CA PHE A 125 9.26 -17.53 -5.75
C PHE A 125 9.08 -17.15 -7.21
N SER A 126 8.78 -18.12 -8.08
CA SER A 126 8.36 -17.80 -9.44
C SER A 126 6.91 -17.32 -9.48
N ILE A 127 6.64 -16.23 -10.19
CA ILE A 127 5.28 -15.80 -10.53
C ILE A 127 4.66 -16.84 -11.49
N SER A 128 5.42 -17.22 -12.50
CA SER A 128 5.15 -18.36 -13.38
C SER A 128 6.47 -18.88 -13.97
N LYS A 129 6.43 -19.88 -14.87
CA LYS A 129 7.64 -20.39 -15.55
C LYS A 129 8.43 -19.30 -16.30
N SER A 130 7.83 -18.15 -16.62
CA SER A 130 8.47 -17.12 -17.46
C SER A 130 8.18 -15.67 -17.11
N THR A 131 7.39 -15.36 -16.07
CA THR A 131 6.91 -13.99 -15.81
C THR A 131 7.52 -13.36 -14.55
N GLY A 132 8.76 -13.71 -14.19
CA GLY A 132 9.48 -13.05 -13.11
C GLY A 132 9.30 -13.71 -11.75
N ARG A 133 9.80 -13.02 -10.71
CA ARG A 133 9.95 -13.57 -9.36
C ARG A 133 9.48 -12.60 -8.29
N ILE A 134 9.10 -13.17 -7.16
CA ILE A 134 8.89 -12.47 -5.89
C ILE A 134 10.12 -12.78 -5.04
N VAL A 135 10.78 -11.75 -4.49
CA VAL A 135 11.97 -11.89 -3.66
C VAL A 135 11.66 -11.40 -2.25
N GLY A 136 12.08 -12.17 -1.25
CA GLY A 136 11.81 -11.84 0.14
C GLY A 136 12.35 -12.88 1.10
N TYR A 137 11.91 -12.85 2.34
CA TYR A 137 12.34 -13.80 3.37
C TYR A 137 11.17 -14.11 4.31
N PHE A 138 11.27 -15.25 5.01
CA PHE A 138 10.37 -15.54 6.13
C PHE A 138 10.94 -14.94 7.40
N ASP A 139 10.11 -14.25 8.17
CA ASP A 139 10.51 -13.68 9.46
C ASP A 139 10.63 -14.77 10.53
N ARG A 140 10.94 -14.36 11.77
CA ARG A 140 10.88 -15.20 12.98
C ARG A 140 9.53 -15.90 13.12
N ASP A 141 8.46 -15.25 12.65
CA ASP A 141 7.19 -15.93 12.39
C ASP A 141 7.27 -16.61 11.00
N PRO A 142 7.40 -17.95 10.93
CA PRO A 142 7.59 -18.66 9.67
C PRO A 142 6.36 -18.60 8.76
N TYR A 143 5.24 -18.04 9.23
CA TYR A 143 4.02 -17.84 8.45
C TYR A 143 3.97 -16.47 7.77
N ILE A 144 4.92 -15.57 8.04
CA ILE A 144 4.99 -14.24 7.41
C ILE A 144 6.15 -14.20 6.44
N PHE A 145 5.83 -14.04 5.16
CA PHE A 145 6.80 -13.77 4.11
C PHE A 145 6.86 -12.27 3.83
N HIS A 146 7.99 -11.64 4.11
CA HIS A 146 8.23 -10.25 3.77
C HIS A 146 8.70 -10.14 2.33
N VAL A 147 7.87 -9.55 1.48
CA VAL A 147 8.23 -9.20 0.11
C VAL A 147 9.17 -8.00 0.15
N VAL A 148 10.36 -8.16 -0.41
CA VAL A 148 11.41 -7.14 -0.43
C VAL A 148 11.52 -6.52 -1.82
N LEU A 149 11.65 -7.36 -2.85
CA LEU A 149 11.72 -6.94 -4.25
C LEU A 149 10.73 -7.74 -5.10
N LEU A 150 10.33 -7.13 -6.22
CA LEU A 150 9.66 -7.83 -7.30
C LEU A 150 10.57 -7.78 -8.53
N ASP A 151 10.79 -8.93 -9.14
CA ASP A 151 11.78 -9.13 -10.21
C ASP A 151 11.08 -9.58 -11.49
N PRO A 152 10.48 -8.66 -12.27
CA PRO A 152 9.75 -9.02 -13.48
C PRO A 152 10.66 -9.65 -14.56
N ASN A 153 11.94 -9.30 -14.54
CA ASN A 153 12.89 -9.60 -15.60
C ASN A 153 13.90 -10.72 -15.29
N HIS A 154 13.78 -11.37 -14.12
CA HIS A 154 14.68 -12.42 -13.65
C HIS A 154 16.11 -11.92 -13.37
N ASN A 155 16.25 -10.65 -13.00
CA ASN A 155 17.52 -9.98 -12.72
C ASN A 155 18.19 -10.44 -11.42
N ILE A 156 17.45 -10.94 -10.42
CA ILE A 156 18.07 -11.39 -9.15
C ILE A 156 18.91 -12.67 -9.33
N GLN A 157 18.62 -13.42 -10.40
CA GLN A 157 19.40 -14.57 -10.83
C GLN A 157 19.27 -14.73 -12.34
N PRO A 158 20.07 -13.99 -13.12
CA PRO A 158 20.06 -14.04 -14.57
C PRO A 158 20.38 -15.46 -15.05
N ALA A 159 19.76 -15.87 -16.14
CA ALA A 159 19.88 -17.24 -16.64
C ALA A 159 20.56 -17.28 -18.00
N LYS A 160 21.07 -18.45 -18.38
CA LYS A 160 21.64 -18.69 -19.72
C LYS A 160 20.69 -18.28 -20.86
N LYS A 161 19.37 -18.38 -20.65
CA LYS A 161 18.35 -17.96 -21.63
C LYS A 161 18.44 -16.47 -22.01
N THR A 162 18.88 -15.61 -21.10
CA THR A 162 19.11 -14.17 -21.33
C THR A 162 20.59 -13.86 -21.51
N ASN A 163 21.43 -14.88 -21.73
CA ASN A 163 22.89 -14.76 -21.72
C ASN A 163 23.43 -14.05 -20.46
N TYR A 164 22.75 -14.25 -19.31
CA TYR A 164 23.07 -13.58 -18.04
C TYR A 164 23.02 -12.04 -18.11
N GLN A 165 22.28 -11.48 -19.08
CA GLN A 165 22.09 -10.04 -19.18
C GLN A 165 21.06 -9.55 -18.17
N ILE A 166 21.35 -8.39 -17.59
CA ILE A 166 20.41 -7.61 -16.79
C ILE A 166 19.53 -6.80 -17.73
N GLN A 167 18.22 -6.92 -17.52
CA GLN A 167 17.25 -6.19 -18.31
C GLN A 167 16.77 -4.98 -17.51
N PRO A 168 16.84 -3.78 -18.10
CA PRO A 168 16.41 -2.58 -17.41
C PRO A 168 14.92 -2.65 -17.06
N THR A 169 14.57 -1.96 -15.98
CA THR A 169 13.18 -1.75 -15.55
C THR A 169 12.89 -0.25 -15.54
N THR A 170 11.63 0.10 -15.41
CA THR A 170 11.19 1.49 -15.27
C THR A 170 10.40 1.63 -13.98
N LYS A 171 10.62 2.72 -13.23
CA LYS A 171 9.86 3.02 -12.02
C LYS A 171 8.36 3.00 -12.26
N GLY A 172 7.64 2.16 -11.52
CA GLY A 172 6.19 2.23 -11.44
C GLY A 172 5.77 3.40 -10.56
N ILE A 173 4.86 4.24 -11.04
CA ILE A 173 4.26 5.36 -10.31
C ILE A 173 2.75 5.17 -10.22
N SER A 174 2.16 5.52 -9.08
CA SER A 174 0.69 5.53 -8.97
C SER A 174 0.11 6.72 -9.74
N GLN A 175 -1.19 6.68 -10.05
CA GLN A 175 -1.88 7.83 -10.63
C GLN A 175 -1.80 9.07 -9.74
N TYR A 176 -1.80 8.88 -8.42
CA TYR A 176 -1.63 9.94 -7.45
C TYR A 176 -0.22 10.55 -7.53
N ASP A 177 0.82 9.72 -7.53
CA ASP A 177 2.20 10.20 -7.70
C ASP A 177 2.41 10.88 -9.06
N GLU A 178 1.79 10.35 -10.12
CA GLU A 178 1.82 10.97 -11.45
C GLU A 178 1.18 12.36 -11.43
N LEU A 179 0.03 12.51 -10.77
CA LEU A 179 -0.64 13.79 -10.59
C LEU A 179 0.25 14.77 -9.81
N LEU A 180 0.81 14.34 -8.68
CA LEU A 180 1.74 15.15 -7.89
C LEU A 180 2.95 15.59 -8.73
N ASN A 181 3.55 14.68 -9.50
CA ASN A 181 4.67 15.00 -10.38
C ASN A 181 4.28 16.00 -11.49
N LYS A 182 3.09 15.87 -12.06
CA LYS A 182 2.55 16.83 -13.03
C LYS A 182 2.33 18.20 -12.41
N MET A 183 1.80 18.25 -11.19
CA MET A 183 1.63 19.49 -10.43
C MET A 183 2.97 20.15 -10.15
N GLU A 184 3.96 19.42 -9.65
CA GLU A 184 5.31 19.93 -9.41
C GLU A 184 5.99 20.44 -10.69
N ARG A 185 5.75 19.78 -11.83
CA ARG A 185 6.21 20.27 -13.12
C ARG A 185 5.55 21.60 -13.51
N ILE A 186 4.24 21.73 -13.32
CA ILE A 186 3.51 22.98 -13.56
C ILE A 186 4.06 24.09 -12.65
N LYS A 187 4.28 23.82 -11.37
CA LYS A 187 4.90 24.77 -10.42
C LYS A 187 6.25 25.26 -10.92
N LYS A 188 7.14 24.36 -11.36
CA LYS A 188 8.45 24.72 -11.92
C LYS A 188 8.35 25.60 -13.17
N ILE A 189 7.40 25.33 -14.06
CA ILE A 189 7.17 26.14 -15.25
C ILE A 189 6.70 27.54 -14.85
N VAL A 190 5.75 27.63 -13.92
CA VAL A 190 5.16 28.89 -13.48
C VAL A 190 6.12 29.72 -12.64
N ALA A 191 6.99 29.11 -11.85
CA ALA A 191 8.06 29.79 -11.13
C ALA A 191 8.96 30.63 -12.06
N ASN A 192 9.13 30.20 -13.32
CA ASN A 192 9.89 30.93 -14.34
C ASN A 192 9.04 31.92 -15.18
N CYS A 193 7.74 32.02 -14.91
CA CYS A 193 6.88 32.98 -15.61
C CYS A 193 7.24 34.42 -15.18
N PRO A 194 7.46 35.34 -16.14
CA PRO A 194 7.82 36.74 -15.84
C PRO A 194 6.70 37.50 -15.13
N ASP A 195 5.45 37.19 -15.46
CA ASP A 195 4.27 37.79 -14.85
C ASP A 195 3.84 36.99 -13.62
N LYS A 196 4.21 37.49 -12.45
CA LYS A 196 3.87 36.91 -11.14
C LYS A 196 2.40 37.05 -10.77
N ASN A 197 1.66 37.93 -11.46
CA ASN A 197 0.24 38.18 -11.20
C ASN A 197 -0.67 37.47 -12.22
N CYS A 198 -0.13 36.59 -13.06
CA CYS A 198 -0.94 35.88 -14.03
C CYS A 198 -1.92 34.91 -13.34
N LYS A 199 -3.05 34.64 -13.98
CA LYS A 199 -4.11 33.76 -13.44
C LYS A 199 -3.60 32.39 -12.98
N LEU A 200 -2.55 31.87 -13.63
CA LEU A 200 -2.00 30.57 -13.31
C LEU A 200 -1.22 30.56 -11.97
N HIS A 201 -0.55 31.66 -11.59
CA HIS A 201 0.04 31.78 -10.25
C HIS A 201 -1.04 31.76 -9.18
N ALA A 202 -2.13 32.53 -9.36
CA ALA A 202 -3.25 32.55 -8.42
C ALA A 202 -3.87 31.16 -8.23
N HIS A 203 -4.10 30.41 -9.32
CA HIS A 203 -4.63 29.04 -9.22
C HIS A 203 -3.69 28.06 -8.52
N ILE A 204 -2.36 28.19 -8.68
CA ILE A 204 -1.39 27.35 -7.95
C ILE A 204 -1.45 27.66 -6.45
N THR A 205 -1.48 28.94 -6.08
CA THR A 205 -1.62 29.34 -4.67
C THR A 205 -2.89 28.79 -4.04
N THR A 206 -4.03 28.86 -4.74
CA THR A 206 -5.30 28.27 -4.26
C THR A 206 -5.21 26.75 -4.07
N ILE A 207 -4.49 26.04 -4.95
CA ILE A 207 -4.29 24.59 -4.80
C ILE A 207 -3.43 24.27 -3.57
N GLU A 208 -2.45 25.12 -3.24
CA GLU A 208 -1.60 24.95 -2.05
C GLU A 208 -2.34 25.29 -0.75
N GLU A 209 -3.24 26.27 -0.78
CA GLU A 209 -4.07 26.69 0.36
C GLU A 209 -5.18 25.67 0.72
N LEU A 210 -5.59 24.81 -0.21
CA LEU A 210 -6.65 23.82 -0.01
C LEU A 210 -6.30 22.69 1.00
N HIS A 211 -5.10 22.68 1.58
CA HIS A 211 -4.64 21.62 2.46
C HIS A 211 -4.61 21.95 3.97
N GLU A 212 -5.06 23.13 4.38
CA GLU A 212 -5.12 23.46 5.80
C GLU A 212 -6.56 23.31 6.34
N ASN A 213 -6.76 22.33 7.23
CA ASN A 213 -7.97 22.09 8.04
C ASN A 213 -9.11 21.26 7.40
N ILE A 214 -8.80 20.05 6.90
CA ILE A 214 -9.84 19.08 6.52
C ILE A 214 -10.49 18.49 7.77
N VAL A 215 -11.80 18.72 7.93
CA VAL A 215 -12.64 18.09 8.97
C VAL A 215 -13.48 16.98 8.34
N TYR A 216 -13.25 15.73 8.73
CA TYR A 216 -14.06 14.58 8.30
C TYR A 216 -15.14 14.26 9.35
N ILE A 217 -16.40 14.24 8.92
CA ILE A 217 -17.56 13.94 9.78
C ILE A 217 -18.34 12.78 9.16
N GLY A 218 -18.47 11.68 9.92
CA GLY A 218 -19.35 10.57 9.56
C GLY A 218 -20.79 10.83 10.01
N LEU A 219 -21.75 10.70 9.10
CA LEU A 219 -23.19 10.83 9.38
C LEU A 219 -23.87 9.46 9.32
N ASP A 220 -24.78 9.18 10.25
CA ASP A 220 -25.67 8.00 10.13
C ASP A 220 -26.72 8.23 9.03
N GLY A 221 -27.39 7.16 8.56
CA GLY A 221 -28.29 7.24 7.40
C GLY A 221 -29.44 8.25 7.57
N ASP A 222 -29.98 8.36 8.79
CA ASP A 222 -31.05 9.31 9.10
C ASP A 222 -30.51 10.74 9.09
N PHE A 223 -29.35 10.98 9.72
CA PHE A 223 -28.69 12.28 9.71
C PHE A 223 -28.25 12.70 8.32
N TYR A 224 -27.75 11.77 7.51
CA TYR A 224 -27.38 12.03 6.13
C TYR A 224 -28.59 12.45 5.31
N SER A 225 -29.73 11.79 5.49
CA SER A 225 -30.99 12.15 4.80
C SER A 225 -31.48 13.54 5.24
N THR A 226 -31.45 13.85 6.54
CA THR A 226 -31.77 15.19 7.05
C THR A 226 -30.80 16.25 6.51
N TYR A 227 -29.51 15.95 6.52
CA TYR A 227 -28.45 16.82 6.00
C TYR A 227 -28.64 17.08 4.50
N GLN A 228 -28.96 16.06 3.71
CA GLN A 228 -29.29 16.21 2.29
C GLN A 228 -30.52 17.11 2.07
N GLY A 229 -31.54 17.01 2.93
CA GLY A 229 -32.71 17.89 2.88
C GLY A 229 -32.34 19.35 3.16
N ILE A 230 -31.57 19.61 4.21
CA ILE A 230 -31.11 20.98 4.57
C ILE A 230 -30.22 21.56 3.47
N LEU A 231 -29.38 20.74 2.83
CA LEU A 231 -28.51 21.16 1.73
C LEU A 231 -29.26 21.66 0.48
N GLN A 232 -30.57 21.37 0.36
CA GLN A 232 -31.37 21.90 -0.74
C GLN A 232 -31.60 23.41 -0.61
N ASP A 233 -31.64 23.91 0.63
CA ASP A 233 -31.98 25.29 0.96
C ASP A 233 -30.81 26.08 1.58
N HIS A 234 -29.78 25.39 2.07
CA HIS A 234 -28.63 25.99 2.76
C HIS A 234 -27.31 25.39 2.30
N SER A 235 -26.28 26.23 2.17
CA SER A 235 -24.92 25.77 1.87
C SER A 235 -24.28 25.08 3.09
N LEU A 236 -23.31 24.20 2.83
CA LEU A 236 -22.49 23.58 3.90
C LEU A 236 -21.81 24.63 4.79
N GLN A 237 -21.34 25.72 4.18
CA GLN A 237 -20.72 26.82 4.92
C GLN A 237 -21.70 27.43 5.94
N GLU A 238 -22.91 27.77 5.50
CA GLU A 238 -23.96 28.34 6.39
C GLU A 238 -24.32 27.37 7.52
N ILE A 239 -24.42 26.08 7.23
CA ILE A 239 -24.71 25.04 8.25
C ILE A 239 -23.62 25.00 9.33
N LEU A 240 -22.35 25.05 8.94
CA LEU A 240 -21.22 25.03 9.86
C LEU A 240 -21.12 26.33 10.68
N GLU A 241 -21.24 27.49 10.04
CA GLU A 241 -21.17 28.79 10.71
C GLU A 241 -22.28 28.95 11.75
N GLN A 242 -23.52 28.58 11.41
CA GLN A 242 -24.65 28.62 12.34
C GLN A 242 -24.45 27.66 13.52
N GLY A 243 -23.95 26.45 13.27
CA GLY A 243 -23.64 25.50 14.34
C GLY A 243 -22.58 26.00 15.31
N ILE A 244 -21.52 26.63 14.79
CA ILE A 244 -20.46 27.23 15.62
C ILE A 244 -21.00 28.40 16.43
N TRP A 245 -21.75 29.31 15.79
CA TRP A 245 -22.32 30.47 16.49
C TRP A 245 -23.26 30.07 17.61
N GLU A 246 -24.11 29.06 17.40
CA GLU A 246 -25.04 28.63 18.44
C GLU A 246 -24.31 28.06 19.67
N LEU A 247 -23.25 27.27 19.45
CA LEU A 247 -22.43 26.74 20.53
C LEU A 247 -21.63 27.83 21.25
N MET A 248 -21.19 28.88 20.54
CA MET A 248 -20.48 30.01 21.15
C MET A 248 -21.40 30.90 22.01
N LYS A 249 -22.69 31.01 21.67
CA LYS A 249 -23.68 31.74 22.47
C LYS A 249 -23.90 31.08 23.84
N ASP A 250 -23.95 29.75 23.88
CA ASP A 250 -24.17 28.98 25.12
C ASP A 250 -22.98 29.05 26.09
N ASP A 251 -21.75 29.24 25.59
CA ASP A 251 -20.53 29.34 26.40
C ASP A 251 -20.20 30.77 26.89
N GLY A 252 -21.05 31.77 26.61
CA GLY A 252 -20.83 33.17 27.01
C GLY A 252 -19.60 33.83 26.36
N LYS A 253 -19.01 33.19 25.34
CA LYS A 253 -17.87 33.70 24.57
C LYS A 253 -18.39 34.36 23.30
N ILE A 254 -18.94 35.56 23.45
CA ILE A 254 -19.19 36.45 22.32
C ILE A 254 -17.95 37.35 22.20
N ILE A 255 -17.37 37.45 20.99
CA ILE A 255 -16.53 38.59 20.62
C ILE A 255 -17.46 39.73 20.23
#